data_AF-A0A351MNR7-F1
#
_entry.id   AF-A0A351MNR7-F1
#
_cell.length_a   1.000
_cell.length_b   1.000
_cell.length_c   1.000
_cell.angle_alpha   90.00
_cell.angle_beta   90.00
_cell.angle_gamma   90.00
#
_symmetry.space_group_name_H-M   'P 1'
#
loop_
_entity.id
_entity.type
_entity.pdbx_description
1 polymer ?
#
loop_
_entity_poly.entity_id
_entity_poly.type
_entity_poly.pdbx_seq_one_letter_code
_entity_poly.pdbx_strand_id
1 'polypeptide(L)' 'PVAIGLCLTLIHLIGIPITNTSVNPARSLGPALFTPGFAALKQVWLFWTAPFIGAALAGWCYPRVAEDAADLVD' A
#
# COMPACT_ATOMS: atom_id res chain seq x y z
N PRO A 1 15.14 0.91 6.47
CA PRO A 1 15.12 0.05 5.25
C PRO A 1 14.48 -1.33 5.49
N VAL A 2 14.98 -2.11 6.45
CA VAL A 2 14.51 -3.49 6.71
C VAL A 2 13.04 -3.54 7.13
N ALA A 3 12.61 -2.70 8.07
CA ALA A 3 11.21 -2.66 8.53
C ALA A 3 10.21 -2.39 7.38
N ILE A 4 10.53 -1.44 6.50
CA ILE A 4 9.70 -1.11 5.32
C ILE A 4 9.63 -2.32 4.38
N GLY A 5 10.77 -2.97 4.11
CA GLY A 5 10.84 -4.16 3.27
C GLY A 5 10.04 -5.34 3.84
N LEU A 6 10.14 -5.60 5.15
CA LEU A 6 9.39 -6.66 5.82
C LEU A 6 7.88 -6.39 5.85
N CYS A 7 7.46 -5.14 6.09
CA CYS A 7 6.05 -4.75 5.95
C CYS A 7 5.53 -5.03 4.54
N LEU A 8 6.28 -4.62 3.51
CA LEU A 8 5.92 -4.92 2.12
C LEU A 8 5.84 -6.43 1.87
N THR A 9 6.79 -7.22 2.35
CA THR A 9 6.76 -8.68 2.23
C THR A 9 5.50 -9.26 2.87
N LEU A 10 5.14 -8.84 4.08
CA LEU A 10 3.94 -9.31 4.77
C LEU A 10 2.67 -8.97 3.97
N ILE A 11 2.57 -7.75 3.46
CA ILE A 11 1.45 -7.31 2.62
C ILE A 11 1.34 -8.16 1.34
N HIS A 12 2.48 -8.55 0.75
CA HIS A 12 2.49 -9.44 -0.42
C HIS A 12 2.04 -10.86 -0.07
N LEU A 13 2.53 -11.44 1.03
CA LEU A 13 2.13 -12.79 1.46
C LEU A 13 0.60 -12.92 1.60
N ILE A 14 -0.06 -11.86 2.07
CA ILE A 14 -1.51 -11.85 2.27
C ILE A 14 -2.25 -11.46 0.97
N GLY A 15 -1.77 -10.44 0.25
CA GLY A 15 -2.52 -9.81 -0.84
C GLY A 15 -2.31 -10.42 -2.24
N ILE A 16 -1.24 -11.18 -2.48
CA ILE A 16 -0.97 -11.82 -3.78
C ILE A 16 -2.16 -12.66 -4.28
N PRO A 17 -2.77 -13.56 -3.47
CA PRO A 17 -3.91 -14.36 -3.94
C PRO A 17 -5.18 -13.54 -4.21
N ILE A 18 -5.25 -12.29 -3.76
CA ILE A 18 -6.43 -11.43 -3.91
C ILE A 18 -6.31 -10.54 -5.15
N THR A 19 -5.19 -9.82 -5.28
CA THR A 19 -5.01 -8.80 -6.34
C THR A 19 -3.65 -8.85 -7.06
N ASN A 20 -2.84 -9.87 -6.78
CA ASN A 20 -1.40 -9.94 -7.11
C ASN A 20 -0.53 -8.86 -6.42
N THR A 21 -1.11 -8.08 -5.50
CA THR A 21 -0.51 -7.01 -4.67
C THR A 21 0.36 -6.00 -5.42
N SER A 22 0.04 -4.72 -5.21
CA SER A 22 0.91 -3.63 -5.66
C SER A 22 1.16 -2.62 -4.56
N VAL A 23 0.10 -2.17 -3.89
CA VAL A 23 0.09 -1.08 -2.89
C VAL A 23 0.85 0.18 -3.32
N ASN A 24 1.12 0.33 -4.62
CA ASN A 24 1.90 1.42 -5.20
C ASN A 24 1.26 1.82 -6.55
N PRO A 25 0.67 3.03 -6.62
CA PRO A 25 0.02 3.53 -7.84
C PRO A 25 0.90 3.48 -9.10
N ALA A 26 2.19 3.85 -8.99
CA ALA A 26 3.13 3.86 -10.11
C ALA A 26 3.48 2.43 -10.58
N ARG A 27 3.68 1.51 -9.62
CA ARG A 27 3.93 0.09 -9.91
C ARG A 27 2.73 -0.61 -10.55
N SER A 28 1.51 -0.15 -10.25
CA SER A 28 0.29 -0.64 -10.93
C SER A 28 0.08 -0.03 -12.32
N LEU A 29 0.44 1.24 -12.51
CA LEU A 29 0.22 1.93 -13.79
C LEU A 29 1.14 1.41 -14.90
N GLY A 30 2.42 1.15 -14.60
CA GLY A 30 3.41 0.72 -15.60
C GLY A 30 2.93 -0.48 -16.44
N PRO A 31 2.69 -1.66 -15.84
CA PRO A 31 2.21 -2.84 -16.56
C PRO A 31 0.83 -2.65 -17.21
N ALA A 32 -0.04 -1.82 -16.61
CA ALA A 32 -1.39 -1.59 -17.13
C ALA A 32 -1.38 -0.87 -18.49
N LEU A 33 -0.39 0.01 -18.73
CA LEU A 33 -0.20 0.71 -20.01
C LEU A 33 0.24 -0.23 -21.14
N PHE A 34 0.98 -1.29 -20.82
CA PHE A 34 1.52 -2.24 -21.79
C PHE A 34 0.69 -3.51 -21.94
N THR A 35 -0.42 -3.63 -21.19
CA THR A 35 -1.33 -4.78 -21.32
C THR A 35 -2.14 -4.67 -22.62
N PRO A 36 -2.16 -5.70 -23.47
CA PRO A 36 -2.92 -5.68 -24.72
C PRO A 36 -4.38 -5.31 -24.50
N GLY A 37 -4.89 -4.40 -25.35
CA GLY A 37 -6.27 -3.93 -25.29
C GLY A 37 -6.61 -3.04 -24.10
N PHE A 38 -5.61 -2.54 -23.34
CA PHE A 38 -5.78 -1.61 -22.23
C PHE A 38 -6.76 -2.07 -21.14
N ALA A 39 -7.07 -3.37 -21.09
CA ALA A 39 -8.08 -3.92 -20.19
C ALA A 39 -7.71 -3.70 -18.71
N ALA A 40 -6.41 -3.71 -18.39
CA ALA A 40 -5.90 -3.50 -17.04
C ALA A 40 -6.06 -2.05 -16.55
N LEU A 41 -6.11 -1.04 -17.44
CA LEU A 41 -6.28 0.37 -17.03
C LEU A 41 -7.60 0.60 -16.28
N LYS A 42 -8.65 -0.16 -16.61
CA LYS A 42 -9.95 -0.09 -15.92
C LYS A 42 -9.88 -0.48 -14.44
N GLN A 43 -8.83 -1.20 -14.02
CA GLN A 43 -8.65 -1.66 -12.64
C GLN A 43 -7.64 -0.82 -11.86
N VAL A 44 -6.92 0.09 -12.52
CA VAL A 44 -5.85 0.89 -11.89
C VAL A 44 -6.40 1.79 -10.79
N TRP A 45 -7.64 2.27 -10.89
CA TRP A 45 -8.26 3.17 -9.91
C TRP A 45 -8.19 2.60 -8.47
N LEU A 46 -8.36 1.29 -8.31
CA LEU A 46 -8.33 0.63 -7.00
C LEU A 46 -6.95 0.75 -6.34
N PHE A 47 -5.89 0.67 -7.15
CA PHE A 47 -4.51 0.81 -6.67
C PHE A 47 -4.07 2.25 -6.44
N TRP A 48 -4.96 3.21 -6.67
CA TRP A 48 -4.76 4.61 -6.32
C TRP A 48 -5.57 4.95 -5.08
N THR A 49 -6.87 4.66 -5.09
CA THR A 49 -7.77 4.98 -3.98
C THR A 49 -7.37 4.26 -2.70
N ALA A 50 -7.15 2.94 -2.74
CA ALA A 50 -6.86 2.18 -1.54
C ALA A 50 -5.51 2.57 -0.89
N PRO A 51 -4.39 2.71 -1.62
CA PRO A 51 -3.12 3.16 -1.01
C PRO A 51 -3.18 4.58 -0.47
N PHE A 52 -3.88 5.52 -1.12
CA PHE A 52 -4.00 6.88 -0.59
C PHE A 52 -4.84 6.94 0.69
N ILE A 53 -5.95 6.21 0.75
CA ILE A 53 -6.74 6.11 1.98
C ILE A 53 -5.90 5.47 3.10
N GLY A 54 -5.21 4.37 2.80
CA GLY A 54 -4.32 3.71 3.75
C GLY A 54 -3.19 4.63 4.25
N ALA A 55 -2.57 5.39 3.36
CA ALA A 55 -1.52 6.35 3.71
C ALA A 55 -2.06 7.51 4.57
N ALA A 56 -3.24 8.05 4.25
CA ALA A 56 -3.88 9.09 5.05
C ALA A 56 -4.22 8.59 6.46
N LEU A 57 -4.80 7.39 6.57
CA LEU A 57 -5.10 6.76 7.86
C LEU A 57 -3.82 6.49 8.65
N ALA A 58 -2.77 5.95 8.02
CA ALA A 58 -1.49 5.72 8.68
C ALA A 58 -0.86 7.02 9.17
N GLY A 59 -0.86 8.08 8.35
CA GLY A 59 -0.36 9.40 8.74
C GLY A 59 -1.15 10.04 9.89
N TRP A 60 -2.44 9.74 10.00
CA TRP A 60 -3.27 10.21 11.11
C TRP A 60 -3.10 9.37 12.39
N CYS A 61 -3.02 8.04 12.26
CA CYS A 61 -2.90 7.12 13.40
C CYS A 61 -1.49 7.09 14.00
N TYR A 62 -0.44 7.13 13.17
CA TYR A 62 0.95 6.96 13.61
C TYR A 62 1.35 7.92 14.75
N PRO A 63 1.16 9.25 14.67
CA PRO A 63 1.56 10.14 15.75
C PRO A 63 0.82 9.83 17.06
N ARG A 64 -0.47 9.48 17.02
CA ARG A 64 -1.26 9.15 18.21
C ARG A 64 -0.77 7.88 18.90
N VAL A 65 -0.48 6.85 18.11
CA VAL A 65 0.03 5.58 18.63
C VAL A 65 1.48 5.72 19.10
N ALA A 66 2.27 6.56 18.44
CA ALA A 66 3.66 6.81 18.80
C ALA A 66 3.79 7.69 20.05
N GLU A 67 2.90 8.67 20.24
CA GLU A 67 2.78 9.48 21.47
C GLU A 67 2.40 8.60 22.66
N ASP A 68 1.34 7.78 22.52
CA ASP A 68 0.94 6.82 23.56
C ASP A 68 2.10 5.87 23.94
N ALA A 69 2.94 5.50 22.97
CA ALA A 69 4.11 4.65 23.22
C ALA A 69 5.26 5.40 23.90
N ALA A 70 5.37 6.73 23.76
CA ALA A 70 6.37 7.54 24.45
C ALA A 70 5.98 7.75 25.92
N ASP A 71 4.70 8.04 26.17
CA ASP A 71 4.15 8.25 27.52
C ASP A 71 4.24 7.02 28.44
N LEU A 72 4.41 5.82 27.88
CA LEU A 72 4.59 4.58 28.64
C LEU A 72 6.05 4.31 29.04
N VAL A 73 7.00 5.07 28.48
CA VAL A 73 8.44 4.86 28.65
C VAL A 73 9.07 5.99 29.49
N ASP A 74 8.36 7.11 29.65
CA ASP A 74 8.65 8.21 30.59
C ASP A 74 8.09 7.96 32.00
#